data_AF-A0A7Z9K1L9-F1
#
_entry.id   AF-A0A7Z9K1L9-F1
#
_cell.length_a   1.000
_cell.length_b   1.000
_cell.length_c   1.000
_cell.angle_alpha   90.00
_cell.angle_beta   90.00
_cell.angle_gamma   90.00
#
_symmetry.space_group_name_H-M   'P 1'
#
loop_
_entity.id
_entity.type
_entity.pdbx_description
1 polymer ?
#
loop_
_entity_poly.entity_id
_entity_poly.type
_entity_poly.pdbx_seq_one_letter_code
_entity_poly.pdbx_strand_id
1 'polypeptide(L)'
;MRLSSKQISDFDRKGYLVFRNLFSDLEVTILRQEASRIATLETECIIREGRSGAPKTMFRMHEADGPTSSAPYNSASRLPRVLGAAKQVLRDEELYMHHRKINMKAAIEGTVWP
;
A
#
# COMPACT_ATOMS: atom_id res chain seq x y z
N MET A 1 -8.90 -14.97 -1.95
CA MET A 1 -8.02 -16.12 -2.24
C MET A 1 -7.96 -16.99 -1.01
N ARG A 2 -7.78 -18.31 -1.15
CA ARG A 2 -7.52 -19.20 -0.03
C ARG A 2 -6.03 -19.50 0.04
N LEU A 3 -5.43 -19.36 1.23
CA LEU A 3 -4.03 -19.70 1.45
C LEU A 3 -3.91 -21.22 1.64
N SER A 4 -2.84 -21.80 1.09
CA SER A 4 -2.51 -23.20 1.35
C SER A 4 -2.03 -23.38 2.80
N SER A 5 -2.16 -24.59 3.34
CA SER A 5 -1.64 -24.92 4.68
C SER A 5 -0.14 -24.63 4.80
N LYS A 6 0.61 -24.82 3.70
CA LYS A 6 2.02 -24.45 3.64
C LYS A 6 2.25 -22.94 3.76
N GLN A 7 1.44 -22.12 3.09
CA GLN A 7 1.54 -20.65 3.21
C GLN A 7 1.19 -20.20 4.63
N ILE A 8 0.17 -20.76 5.26
CA ILE A 8 -0.15 -20.44 6.66
C ILE A 8 1.03 -20.81 7.58
N SER A 9 1.57 -22.02 7.45
CA SER A 9 2.73 -22.46 8.24
C SER A 9 4.00 -21.63 7.97
N ASP A 10 4.23 -21.22 6.72
CA ASP A 10 5.36 -20.36 6.36
C ASP A 10 5.18 -18.95 6.95
N PHE A 11 3.96 -18.41 6.98
CA PHE A 11 3.68 -17.14 7.65
C PHE A 11 3.90 -17.24 9.16
N ASP A 12 3.34 -18.26 9.82
CA ASP A 12 3.48 -18.46 11.26
C ASP A 12 4.95 -18.59 11.68
N ARG A 13 5.79 -19.22 10.84
CA ARG A 13 7.21 -19.41 11.12
C ARG A 13 8.08 -18.20 10.77
N LYS A 14 7.79 -17.51 9.65
CA LYS A 14 8.67 -16.47 9.09
C LYS A 14 8.17 -15.04 9.31
N GLY A 15 6.89 -14.86 9.62
CA GLY A 15 6.23 -13.57 9.76
C GLY A 15 5.87 -12.88 8.44
N TYR A 16 6.05 -13.52 7.27
CA TYR A 16 5.72 -12.91 5.98
C TYR A 16 5.36 -13.92 4.88
N LEU A 17 4.67 -13.44 3.85
CA LEU A 17 4.38 -14.15 2.61
C LEU A 17 4.74 -13.29 1.39
N VAL A 18 5.17 -13.93 0.31
CA VAL A 18 5.46 -13.28 -0.98
C VAL A 18 4.59 -13.89 -2.06
N PHE A 19 3.78 -13.05 -2.70
CA PHE A 19 2.94 -13.42 -3.84
C PHE A 19 3.47 -12.74 -5.09
N ARG A 20 4.07 -13.51 -6.00
CA ARG A 20 4.46 -12.99 -7.32
C ARG A 20 3.21 -12.78 -8.16
N ASN A 21 3.18 -11.71 -8.95
CA ASN A 21 2.09 -11.40 -9.88
C ASN A 21 0.72 -11.32 -9.18
N LEU A 22 0.68 -10.79 -7.96
CA LEU A 22 -0.57 -10.59 -7.22
C LEU A 22 -1.49 -9.56 -7.91
N PHE A 23 -0.91 -8.63 -8.67
CA PHE A 23 -1.61 -7.68 -9.51
C PHE A 23 -1.19 -7.91 -10.96
N SER A 24 -2.13 -7.69 -11.88
CA SER A 24 -1.87 -7.62 -13.31
C SER A 24 -1.12 -6.34 -13.71
N ASP A 25 -0.52 -6.32 -14.89
CA ASP A 25 0.20 -5.15 -15.40
C ASP A 25 -0.69 -3.91 -15.53
N LEU A 26 -1.97 -4.11 -15.88
CA LEU A 26 -2.97 -3.04 -15.93
C LEU A 26 -3.25 -2.47 -14.54
N GLU A 27 -3.48 -3.32 -13.54
CA GLU A 27 -3.70 -2.87 -12.16
C GLU A 27 -2.46 -2.15 -11.60
N VAL A 28 -1.26 -2.64 -11.91
CA VAL A 28 0.00 -1.96 -11.55
C VAL A 28 0.07 -0.58 -12.20
N THR A 29 -0.30 -0.46 -13.48
CA THR A 29 -0.31 0.81 -14.21
C THR A 29 -1.26 1.82 -13.56
N ILE A 30 -2.48 1.40 -13.22
CA ILE A 30 -3.47 2.24 -12.54
C ILE A 30 -2.94 2.73 -11.18
N LEU A 31 -2.36 1.85 -10.37
CA LEU A 31 -1.82 2.21 -9.05
C LEU A 31 -0.64 3.20 -9.17
N ARG A 32 0.20 3.06 -10.20
CA ARG A 32 1.32 3.99 -10.44
C ARG A 32 0.86 5.37 -10.89
N GLN A 33 -0.14 5.44 -11.77
CA GLN A 33 -0.74 6.71 -12.18
C GLN A 33 -1.37 7.41 -10.99
N GLU A 34 -2.07 6.67 -10.14
CA GLU A 34 -2.70 7.22 -8.95
C GLU A 34 -1.67 7.71 -7.92
N ALA A 35 -0.57 6.98 -7.70
CA ALA A 35 0.54 7.46 -6.87
C ALA A 35 1.11 8.78 -7.40
N SER A 36 1.24 8.90 -8.72
CA SER A 36 1.76 10.09 -9.39
C SER A 36 0.81 11.28 -9.24
N ARG A 37 -0.51 11.06 -9.36
CA ARG A 37 -1.52 12.10 -9.09
C ARG A 37 -1.48 12.58 -7.64
N ILE A 38 -1.41 11.65 -6.67
CA ILE A 38 -1.38 12.02 -5.26
C ILE A 38 -0.10 12.81 -4.94
N ALA A 39 1.03 12.46 -5.54
CA ALA A 39 2.31 13.14 -5.35
C ALA A 39 2.30 14.64 -5.71
N THR A 40 1.39 15.10 -6.58
CA THR A 40 1.28 16.52 -6.97
C THR A 40 0.41 17.35 -6.03
N LEU A 41 -0.21 16.74 -5.02
CA LEU A 41 -1.06 17.47 -4.09
C LEU A 41 -0.23 18.26 -3.08
N GLU A 42 -0.70 19.45 -2.73
CA GLU A 42 -0.12 20.26 -1.64
C GLU A 42 -0.99 20.11 -0.40
N THR A 43 -0.56 19.24 0.50
CA THR A 43 -1.28 18.90 1.74
C THR A 43 -0.32 18.36 2.79
N GLU A 44 -0.64 18.57 4.07
CA GLU A 44 0.08 17.99 5.21
C GLU A 44 0.11 16.44 5.21
N CYS A 45 -0.77 15.80 4.46
CA CYS A 45 -0.80 14.35 4.30
C CYS A 45 0.39 13.80 3.47
N ILE A 46 1.20 14.68 2.87
CA ILE A 46 2.37 14.34 2.07
C ILE A 46 3.61 14.90 2.73
N ILE A 47 4.44 14.01 3.27
CA ILE A 47 5.75 14.37 3.78
C ILE A 47 6.71 14.40 2.60
N ARG A 48 7.30 15.57 2.39
CA ARG A 48 8.29 15.85 1.35
C ARG A 48 9.70 15.87 1.95
N GLU A 49 10.70 15.48 1.17
CA GLU A 49 12.11 15.49 1.58
C GLU A 49 13.03 15.97 0.45
N GLY A 50 14.30 16.22 0.80
CA GLY A 50 15.32 16.63 -0.16
C GLY A 50 15.17 18.09 -0.61
N ARG A 51 16.15 18.55 -1.42
CA ARG A 51 16.18 19.94 -1.91
C ARG A 51 15.07 20.23 -2.92
N SER A 52 14.64 19.21 -3.64
CA SER A 52 13.58 19.26 -4.65
C SER A 52 12.17 19.27 -4.05
N GLY A 53 12.01 18.97 -2.76
CA GLY A 53 10.70 18.76 -2.14
C GLY A 53 10.00 17.50 -2.66
N ALA A 54 10.77 16.48 -3.04
CA ALA A 54 10.23 15.22 -3.52
C ALA A 54 9.31 14.57 -2.47
N PRO A 55 8.16 14.01 -2.88
CA PRO A 55 7.35 13.21 -1.97
C PRO A 55 8.15 12.03 -1.42
N LYS A 56 8.17 11.88 -0.09
CA LYS A 56 8.76 10.73 0.62
C LYS A 56 7.69 9.76 1.08
N THR A 57 6.64 10.31 1.68
CA THR A 57 5.57 9.52 2.27
C THR A 57 4.24 10.21 2.02
N MET A 58 3.27 9.44 1.52
CA MET A 58 1.89 9.90 1.31
C MET A 58 0.96 9.05 2.17
N PHE A 59 0.04 9.69 2.89
CA PHE A 59 -0.82 9.05 3.89
C PHE A 59 -2.31 9.19 3.58
N ARG A 60 -3.14 8.46 4.34
CA ARG A 60 -4.60 8.66 4.46
C ARG A 60 -5.44 8.39 3.20
N MET A 61 -4.90 7.75 2.17
CA MET A 61 -5.64 7.40 0.94
C MET A 61 -6.87 6.48 1.14
N HIS A 62 -7.11 6.00 2.35
CA HIS A 62 -8.26 5.16 2.71
C HIS A 62 -9.46 5.97 3.22
N GLU A 63 -9.26 7.24 3.58
CA GLU A 63 -10.31 8.14 4.05
C GLU A 63 -11.08 8.69 2.85
N ALA A 64 -12.39 8.83 2.99
CA ALA A 64 -13.27 9.17 1.87
C ALA A 64 -13.25 10.67 1.54
N ASP A 65 -13.07 11.51 2.56
CA ASP A 65 -13.16 12.97 2.55
C ASP A 65 -11.79 13.67 2.54
N GLY A 66 -10.70 12.90 2.69
CA GLY A 66 -9.34 13.43 2.70
C GLY A 66 -8.82 13.85 1.32
N PRO A 67 -7.87 14.80 1.24
CA PRO A 67 -7.31 15.28 -0.02
C PRO A 67 -6.58 14.20 -0.81
N THR A 68 -6.05 13.18 -0.13
CA THR A 68 -5.35 12.03 -0.74
C THR A 68 -6.27 10.83 -0.99
N SER A 69 -7.59 10.99 -0.79
CA SER A 69 -8.59 9.94 -1.05
C SER A 69 -8.37 9.32 -2.43
N SER A 70 -8.47 7.99 -2.49
CA SER A 70 -8.09 7.22 -3.67
C SER A 70 -8.93 5.97 -3.84
N ALA A 71 -9.78 5.97 -4.86
CA ALA A 71 -10.56 4.80 -5.24
C ALA A 71 -9.67 3.60 -5.67
N PRO A 72 -8.61 3.76 -6.49
CA PRO A 72 -7.73 2.64 -6.85
C PRO A 72 -7.10 1.97 -5.64
N TYR A 73 -6.54 2.75 -4.71
CA TYR A 73 -5.94 2.19 -3.50
C TYR A 73 -6.99 1.61 -2.54
N ASN A 74 -8.20 2.20 -2.48
CA ASN A 74 -9.32 1.66 -1.71
C ASN A 74 -9.69 0.25 -2.21
N SER A 75 -9.94 0.14 -3.50
CA SER A 75 -10.22 -1.12 -4.18
C SER A 75 -9.10 -2.14 -3.99
N ALA A 76 -7.83 -1.75 -4.17
CA ALA A 76 -6.69 -2.66 -4.06
C ALA A 76 -6.66 -3.41 -2.72
N SER A 77 -6.92 -2.71 -1.60
CA SER A 77 -6.96 -3.35 -0.28
C SER A 77 -8.17 -4.27 -0.05
N ARG A 78 -9.26 -4.05 -0.78
CA ARG A 78 -10.52 -4.82 -0.66
C ARG A 78 -10.62 -6.00 -1.61
N LEU A 79 -9.69 -6.12 -2.56
CA LEU A 79 -9.67 -7.23 -3.50
C LEU A 79 -9.68 -8.57 -2.75
N PRO A 80 -10.47 -9.57 -3.19
CA PRO A 80 -10.57 -10.85 -2.48
C PRO A 80 -9.22 -11.55 -2.25
N ARG A 81 -8.23 -11.30 -3.11
CA ARG A 81 -6.87 -11.85 -3.00
C ARG A 81 -5.98 -11.09 -2.02
N VAL A 82 -6.28 -9.84 -1.70
CA VAL A 82 -5.55 -9.06 -0.68
C VAL A 82 -6.24 -9.22 0.67
N LEU A 83 -7.51 -8.80 0.77
CA LEU A 83 -8.27 -8.88 2.03
C LEU A 83 -8.45 -10.33 2.50
N GLY A 84 -8.72 -11.25 1.58
CA GLY A 84 -8.87 -12.67 1.95
C GLY A 84 -7.57 -13.27 2.51
N ALA A 85 -6.40 -12.87 2.02
CA ALA A 85 -5.13 -13.30 2.60
C ALA A 85 -4.93 -12.69 3.99
N ALA A 86 -5.23 -11.40 4.16
CA ALA A 86 -5.14 -10.70 5.45
C ALA A 86 -6.03 -11.35 6.52
N LYS A 87 -7.30 -11.63 6.20
CA LYS A 87 -8.25 -12.31 7.10
C LYS A 87 -7.71 -13.65 7.60
N GLN A 88 -7.15 -14.46 6.68
CA GLN A 88 -6.61 -15.78 7.03
C GLN A 88 -5.36 -15.71 7.92
N VAL A 89 -4.44 -14.78 7.66
CA VAL A 89 -3.22 -14.67 8.50
C VAL A 89 -3.50 -14.03 9.86
N LEU A 90 -4.48 -13.13 9.94
CA LEU A 90 -4.92 -12.52 11.20
C LEU A 90 -5.90 -13.39 11.98
N ARG A 91 -6.46 -14.43 11.34
CA ARG A 91 -7.49 -15.33 11.90
C ARG A 91 -8.73 -14.55 12.35
N ASP A 92 -9.10 -13.55 11.57
CA ASP A 92 -10.25 -12.66 11.84
C ASP A 92 -10.95 -12.30 10.53
N GLU A 93 -12.28 -12.33 10.55
CA GLU A 93 -13.13 -11.98 9.41
C GLU A 93 -13.47 -10.49 9.36
N GLU A 94 -13.44 -9.78 10.48
CA GLU A 94 -13.89 -8.40 10.61
C GLU A 94 -12.67 -7.46 10.69
N LEU A 95 -12.08 -7.19 9.52
CA LEU A 95 -10.94 -6.29 9.41
C LEU A 95 -11.37 -4.89 8.98
N TYR A 96 -10.74 -3.87 9.58
CA TYR A 96 -10.82 -2.49 9.11
C TYR A 96 -9.45 -1.99 8.64
N MET A 97 -9.46 -0.93 7.82
CA MET A 97 -8.23 -0.31 7.35
C MET A 97 -7.72 0.66 8.41
N HIS A 98 -6.71 0.24 9.18
CA HIS A 98 -6.08 1.09 10.18
C HIS A 98 -5.30 2.25 9.54
N HIS A 99 -4.53 1.97 8.48
CA HIS A 99 -3.72 2.98 7.82
C HIS A 99 -3.32 2.56 6.40
N ARG A 100 -3.26 3.52 5.46
CA ARG A 100 -2.59 3.36 4.17
C ARG A 100 -1.50 4.40 3.96
N LYS A 101 -0.34 3.93 3.51
CA LYS A 101 0.87 4.73 3.26
C LYS A 101 1.52 4.31 1.94
N ILE A 102 1.96 5.28 1.15
CA ILE A 102 2.86 5.06 0.00
C ILE A 102 4.21 5.65 0.35
N ASN A 103 5.25 4.83 0.28
CA ASN A 103 6.63 5.25 0.47
C ASN A 103 7.27 5.44 -0.90
N MET A 104 7.47 6.70 -1.27
CA MET A 104 8.22 7.05 -2.47
C MET A 104 9.69 7.12 -2.10
N LYS A 105 10.53 6.43 -2.88
CA LYS A 105 11.98 6.54 -2.79
C LYS A 105 12.47 7.14 -4.09
N ALA A 106 12.72 8.45 -4.07
CA ALA A 106 13.29 9.13 -5.22
C ALA A 106 14.65 8.49 -5.58
N ALA A 107 14.95 8.40 -6.87
CA ALA A 107 16.26 7.95 -7.29
C ALA A 107 17.28 9.04 -6.94
N ILE A 108 18.43 8.65 -6.36
CA ILE A 108 19.60 9.53 -6.08
C ILE A 108 19.36 10.56 -4.96
N GLU A 109 18.11 10.89 -4.64
CA GLU A 109 17.72 11.78 -3.55
C GLU A 109 17.21 10.99 -2.34
N GLY A 110 17.63 11.39 -1.14
CA GLY A 110 17.17 10.82 0.12
C GLY A 110 18.20 11.02 1.23
N THR A 111 17.73 11.10 2.47
CA THR A 111 18.61 10.97 3.65
C THR A 111 18.80 9.50 3.99
N VAL A 112 19.99 9.14 4.45
CA VAL A 112 20.28 7.81 5.01
C VAL A 112 19.24 7.50 6.09
N TRP A 113 18.75 6.26 6.15
CA TRP A 113 18.04 5.79 7.34
C TRP A 113 19.04 5.83 8.51
N PRO A 114 18.77 6.58 9.60
CA PRO A 114 19.62 6.53 10.79
C PRO A 114 19.58 5.15 11.43
#